data_AF-A0A849QE88-F1
#
_entry.id   AF-A0A849QE88-F1
#
_cell.length_a   1.000
_cell.length_b   1.000
_cell.length_c   1.000
_cell.angle_alpha   90.00
_cell.angle_beta   90.00
_cell.angle_gamma   90.00
#
_symmetry.space_group_name_H-M   'P 1'
#
loop_
_entity.id
_entity.type
_entity.pdbx_description
1 polymer ?
#
loop_
_entity_poly.entity_id
_entity_poly.type
_entity_poly.pdbx_seq_one_letter_code
_entity_poly.pdbx_strand_id
1 'polypeptide(L)'
;MDRTQAEAGSAEEFVTMNRLSHMVFAIALFVGLYTLVYVFSVWQVDASLLSDLLFYYIAGGLATSMISVPILYYKAPHRDMAARTTGNRSSVSALAFVTFCIGSLAGALIYQWITQVPIVGNLSIFIGALILVTGAVLPDWDITLLGISRHRNIIFHSAVLPSILVLTTVVNVAMRIVSSVTFSVGASIEYYIASLFLIGYASHLYLDIFPSDASPLEIIWRASNPHDNAPTGIKPLGPIKITKKNARGWLVGNATILLIVAIALMALYFYNLPVPNP
;
A
#
# COMPACT_ATOMS: atom_id res chain seq x y z
N MET A 1 34.39 27.86 13.94
CA MET A 1 33.16 27.08 13.69
C MET A 1 33.55 25.63 13.83
N ASP A 2 33.05 24.98 14.87
CA ASP A 2 33.61 23.74 15.43
C ASP A 2 33.22 22.53 14.58
N ARG A 3 34.18 21.66 14.24
CA ARG A 3 33.97 20.49 13.34
C ARG A 3 32.92 19.51 13.89
N THR A 4 32.70 19.51 15.19
CA THR A 4 31.70 18.71 15.89
C THR A 4 30.25 19.15 15.63
N GLN A 5 30.00 20.42 15.29
CA GLN A 5 28.66 20.88 14.92
C GLN A 5 28.30 20.57 13.46
N ALA A 6 29.29 20.43 12.57
CA ALA A 6 29.07 20.05 11.18
C ALA A 6 28.71 18.55 11.03
N GLU A 7 29.23 17.69 11.90
CA GLU A 7 28.90 16.26 11.89
C GLU A 7 27.54 15.96 12.54
N ALA A 8 27.17 16.71 13.58
CA ALA A 8 25.85 16.61 14.22
C ALA A 8 24.71 17.02 13.27
N GLY A 9 24.91 18.04 12.43
CA GLY A 9 23.94 18.46 11.41
C GLY A 9 23.73 17.43 10.29
N SER A 10 24.73 16.58 10.00
CA SER A 10 24.65 15.55 8.96
C SER A 10 24.03 14.23 9.42
N ALA A 11 24.03 13.97 10.73
CA ALA A 11 23.48 12.73 11.31
C ALA A 11 21.95 12.81 11.49
N GLU A 12 21.42 14.00 11.77
CA GLU A 12 19.98 14.24 11.93
C GLU A 12 19.25 14.24 10.57
N GLU A 13 19.95 14.61 9.49
CA GLU A 13 19.44 14.66 8.12
C GLU A 13 19.39 13.26 7.45
N PHE A 14 20.08 12.25 8.02
CA PHE A 14 20.13 10.89 7.47
C PHE A 14 18.97 9.99 7.93
N VAL A 15 18.22 10.40 8.96
CA VAL A 15 17.20 9.57 9.64
C VAL A 15 15.77 10.02 9.34
N THR A 16 15.58 11.12 8.60
CA THR A 16 14.29 11.49 7.98
C THR A 16 14.00 10.62 6.75
N MET A 17 14.07 9.30 6.95
CA MET A 17 13.79 8.28 5.97
C MET A 17 12.28 8.28 5.63
N ASN A 18 11.96 8.43 4.34
CA ASN A 18 11.11 7.53 3.53
C ASN A 18 9.69 7.16 4.05
N ARG A 19 9.14 7.78 5.09
CA ARG A 19 7.77 7.47 5.55
C ARG A 19 6.74 7.84 4.48
N LEU A 20 6.90 8.98 3.82
CA LEU A 20 5.93 9.44 2.83
C LEU A 20 5.89 8.56 1.57
N SER A 21 7.02 8.07 1.07
CA SER A 21 7.02 7.20 -0.12
C SER A 21 6.41 5.82 0.15
N HIS A 22 6.69 5.22 1.32
CA HIS A 22 5.96 4.03 1.75
C HIS A 22 4.46 4.32 1.89
N MET A 23 4.10 5.46 2.49
CA MET A 23 2.70 5.89 2.60
C MET A 23 2.04 6.10 1.23
N VAL A 24 2.67 6.74 0.26
CA VAL A 24 2.06 7.05 -1.04
C VAL A 24 1.86 5.79 -1.88
N PHE A 25 2.83 4.87 -1.91
CA PHE A 25 2.64 3.59 -2.60
C PHE A 25 1.57 2.72 -1.93
N ALA A 26 1.60 2.68 -0.60
CA ALA A 26 0.58 2.00 0.17
C ALA A 26 -0.80 2.62 -0.08
N ILE A 27 -0.90 3.95 -0.11
CA ILE A 27 -2.13 4.67 -0.45
C ILE A 27 -2.56 4.37 -1.90
N ALA A 28 -1.64 4.28 -2.87
CA ALA A 28 -2.01 3.89 -4.23
C ALA A 28 -2.57 2.46 -4.31
N LEU A 29 -2.00 1.52 -3.55
CA LEU A 29 -2.55 0.16 -3.41
C LEU A 29 -3.88 0.14 -2.66
N PHE A 30 -4.02 0.94 -1.59
CA PHE A 30 -5.28 1.16 -0.88
C PHE A 30 -6.36 1.64 -1.84
N VAL A 31 -6.05 2.64 -2.65
CA VAL A 31 -6.95 3.23 -3.62
C VAL A 31 -7.41 2.20 -4.65
N GLY A 32 -6.48 1.38 -5.18
CA GLY A 32 -6.79 0.29 -6.10
C GLY A 32 -7.57 -0.88 -5.46
N LEU A 33 -7.66 -0.96 -4.14
CA LEU A 33 -8.38 -2.01 -3.41
C LEU A 33 -9.69 -1.51 -2.80
N TYR A 34 -9.79 -0.22 -2.47
CA TYR A 34 -11.05 0.42 -2.10
C TYR A 34 -12.05 0.33 -3.27
N THR A 35 -11.56 0.20 -4.50
CA THR A 35 -12.39 -0.13 -5.65
C THR A 35 -13.03 -1.52 -5.60
N LEU A 36 -12.53 -2.47 -4.80
CA LEU A 36 -13.26 -3.72 -4.52
C LEU A 36 -14.53 -3.46 -3.70
N VAL A 37 -14.50 -2.51 -2.78
CA VAL A 37 -15.68 -2.09 -2.01
C VAL A 37 -16.70 -1.44 -2.96
N TYR A 38 -16.24 -0.60 -3.89
CA TYR A 38 -17.09 -0.04 -4.95
C TYR A 38 -17.70 -1.12 -5.85
N VAL A 39 -16.88 -2.07 -6.31
CA VAL A 39 -17.34 -3.21 -7.13
C VAL A 39 -18.40 -4.00 -6.39
N PHE A 40 -18.16 -4.33 -5.11
CA PHE A 40 -19.14 -5.05 -4.30
C PHE A 40 -20.43 -4.25 -4.11
N SER A 41 -20.33 -2.94 -3.88
CA SER A 41 -21.48 -2.05 -3.73
C SER A 41 -22.35 -1.99 -4.99
N VAL A 42 -21.72 -1.90 -6.16
CA VAL A 42 -22.41 -1.91 -7.46
C VAL A 42 -23.02 -3.27 -7.74
N TRP A 43 -22.27 -4.35 -7.48
CA TRP A 43 -22.76 -5.73 -7.68
C TRP A 43 -23.99 -6.06 -6.83
N GLN A 44 -24.04 -5.57 -5.58
CA GLN A 44 -25.20 -5.74 -4.69
C GLN A 44 -26.47 -5.05 -5.21
N VAL A 45 -26.31 -3.96 -5.96
CA VAL A 45 -27.45 -3.25 -6.57
C VAL A 45 -27.87 -3.94 -7.86
N ASP A 46 -26.94 -4.10 -8.79
CA ASP A 46 -27.17 -4.79 -10.06
C ASP A 46 -25.82 -5.19 -10.69
N ALA A 47 -25.66 -6.47 -11.00
CA ALA A 47 -24.47 -6.98 -11.67
C ALA A 47 -24.24 -6.40 -13.07
N SER A 48 -25.30 -5.93 -13.76
CA SER A 48 -25.20 -5.32 -15.10
C SER A 48 -24.37 -4.02 -15.08
N LEU A 49 -24.45 -3.28 -13.98
CA LEU A 49 -23.77 -2.01 -13.73
C LEU A 49 -22.25 -2.14 -13.51
N LEU A 50 -21.75 -3.37 -13.34
CA LEU A 50 -20.31 -3.61 -13.17
C LEU A 50 -19.50 -3.25 -14.42
N SER A 51 -20.09 -3.46 -15.60
CA SER A 51 -19.43 -3.13 -16.87
C SER A 51 -19.21 -1.62 -17.01
N ASP A 52 -20.19 -0.82 -16.58
CA ASP A 52 -20.08 0.63 -16.56
C ASP A 52 -19.05 1.09 -15.52
N LEU A 53 -19.10 0.57 -14.29
CA LEU A 53 -18.09 0.88 -13.27
C LEU A 53 -16.67 0.58 -13.79
N LEU A 54 -16.48 -0.57 -14.44
CA LEU A 54 -15.19 -0.97 -15.00
C LEU A 54 -14.71 0.01 -16.06
N PHE A 55 -15.60 0.50 -16.93
CA PHE A 55 -15.27 1.53 -17.90
C PHE A 55 -14.76 2.80 -17.21
N TYR A 56 -15.48 3.33 -16.22
CA TYR A 56 -15.06 4.53 -15.48
C TYR A 56 -13.73 4.33 -14.74
N TYR A 57 -13.56 3.16 -14.11
CA TYR A 57 -12.32 2.78 -13.43
C TYR A 57 -11.13 2.77 -14.38
N ILE A 58 -11.25 2.11 -15.55
CA ILE A 58 -10.16 2.02 -16.52
C ILE A 58 -9.93 3.39 -17.18
N ALA A 59 -10.98 4.08 -17.61
CA ALA A 59 -10.90 5.36 -18.29
C ALA A 59 -10.24 6.43 -17.40
N GLY A 60 -10.64 6.51 -16.12
CA GLY A 60 -10.03 7.40 -15.15
C GLY A 60 -8.54 7.09 -14.96
N GLY A 61 -8.19 5.82 -14.77
CA GLY A 61 -6.79 5.40 -14.59
C GLY A 61 -5.92 5.68 -15.81
N LEU A 62 -6.43 5.41 -17.01
CA LEU A 62 -5.73 5.71 -18.26
C LEU A 62 -5.57 7.21 -18.48
N ALA A 63 -6.64 8.00 -18.32
CA ALA A 63 -6.60 9.45 -18.51
C ALA A 63 -5.59 10.11 -17.57
N THR A 64 -5.63 9.79 -16.28
CA THR A 64 -4.67 10.33 -15.31
C THR A 64 -3.25 9.85 -15.62
N SER A 65 -3.05 8.59 -16.00
CA SER A 65 -1.70 8.11 -16.34
C SER A 65 -1.12 8.78 -17.58
N MET A 66 -1.91 8.95 -18.64
CA MET A 66 -1.47 9.59 -19.88
C MET A 66 -1.12 11.07 -19.70
N ILE A 67 -1.76 11.76 -18.75
CA ILE A 67 -1.51 13.18 -18.47
C ILE A 67 -0.40 13.34 -17.41
N SER A 68 -0.54 12.68 -16.26
CA SER A 68 0.32 12.90 -15.11
C SER A 68 1.69 12.28 -15.27
N VAL A 69 1.82 11.09 -15.87
CA VAL A 69 3.13 10.44 -16.02
C VAL A 69 4.09 11.32 -16.83
N PRO A 70 3.75 11.83 -18.03
CA PRO A 70 4.65 12.72 -18.77
C PRO A 70 4.99 14.00 -18.00
N ILE A 71 4.03 14.61 -17.30
CA ILE A 71 4.25 15.86 -16.54
C ILE A 71 5.21 15.63 -15.36
N LEU A 72 4.95 14.61 -14.54
CA LEU A 72 5.77 14.26 -13.39
C LEU A 72 7.18 13.90 -13.83
N TYR A 73 7.28 13.23 -14.97
CA TYR A 73 8.54 12.85 -15.57
C TYR A 73 9.33 14.06 -16.08
N TYR A 74 8.68 14.99 -16.79
CA TYR A 74 9.33 16.21 -17.28
C TYR A 74 9.81 17.13 -16.14
N LYS A 75 9.06 17.19 -15.04
CA LYS A 75 9.39 17.96 -13.84
C LYS A 75 10.36 17.24 -12.89
N ALA A 76 10.83 16.04 -13.23
CA ALA A 76 11.76 15.30 -12.41
C ALA A 76 13.13 16.03 -12.33
N PRO A 77 13.66 16.32 -11.14
CA PRO A 77 14.89 17.13 -10.97
C PRO A 77 16.18 16.45 -11.45
N HIS A 78 16.10 15.21 -11.93
CA HIS A 78 17.23 14.41 -12.40
C HIS A 78 16.97 13.77 -13.77
N ARG A 79 16.12 14.39 -14.61
CA ARG A 79 15.73 13.87 -15.93
C ARG A 79 16.92 13.54 -16.85
N ASP A 80 18.08 14.15 -16.59
CA ASP A 80 19.31 13.99 -17.38
C ASP A 80 20.17 12.78 -16.91
N MET A 81 19.82 12.11 -15.81
CA MET A 81 20.52 10.91 -15.34
C MET A 81 20.08 9.67 -16.11
N ALA A 82 20.99 9.01 -16.83
CA ALA A 82 20.71 7.83 -17.67
C ALA A 82 19.94 6.71 -16.94
N ALA A 83 20.26 6.46 -15.66
CA ALA A 83 19.59 5.46 -14.81
C ALA A 83 18.11 5.79 -14.50
N ARG A 84 17.65 7.00 -14.82
CA ARG A 84 16.35 7.53 -14.42
C ARG A 84 15.58 8.18 -15.58
N THR A 85 16.10 8.07 -16.81
CA THR A 85 15.47 8.50 -18.09
C THR A 85 14.15 7.73 -18.37
N THR A 86 13.34 8.15 -19.37
CA THR A 86 12.17 7.40 -19.88
C THR A 86 12.53 5.97 -20.32
N GLY A 87 13.84 5.67 -20.44
CA GLY A 87 14.37 4.33 -20.65
C GLY A 87 14.35 3.42 -19.41
N ASN A 88 14.20 3.94 -18.18
CA ASN A 88 14.02 3.11 -16.98
C ASN A 88 12.56 2.67 -16.86
N ARG A 89 12.28 1.51 -17.45
CA ARG A 89 10.96 0.89 -17.48
C ARG A 89 10.35 0.72 -16.08
N SER A 90 11.15 0.47 -15.05
CA SER A 90 10.65 0.25 -13.68
C SER A 90 10.07 1.51 -13.06
N SER A 91 10.76 2.65 -13.18
CA SER A 91 10.28 3.92 -12.63
C SER A 91 9.05 4.44 -13.36
N VAL A 92 9.01 4.31 -14.69
CA VAL A 92 7.83 4.67 -15.49
C VAL A 92 6.63 3.78 -15.14
N SER A 93 6.85 2.46 -15.01
CA SER A 93 5.77 1.52 -14.70
C SER A 93 5.13 1.80 -13.34
N ALA A 94 5.93 2.16 -12.34
CA ALA A 94 5.39 2.42 -11.01
C ALA A 94 4.83 3.86 -10.85
N LEU A 95 5.32 4.86 -11.59
CA LEU A 95 4.60 6.13 -11.75
C LEU A 95 3.23 5.90 -12.40
N ALA A 96 3.21 5.15 -13.51
CA ALA A 96 1.98 4.80 -14.22
C ALA A 96 1.01 4.04 -13.31
N PHE A 97 1.51 3.10 -12.51
CA PHE A 97 0.69 2.38 -11.53
C PHE A 97 0.06 3.32 -10.50
N VAL A 98 0.84 4.22 -9.89
CA VAL A 98 0.31 5.17 -8.89
C VAL A 98 -0.72 6.09 -9.51
N THR A 99 -0.43 6.69 -10.67
CA THR A 99 -1.36 7.58 -11.36
C THR A 99 -2.61 6.85 -11.84
N PHE A 100 -2.45 5.58 -12.25
CA PHE A 100 -3.56 4.73 -12.66
C PHE A 100 -4.49 4.48 -11.47
N CYS A 101 -3.97 4.03 -10.33
CA CYS A 101 -4.78 3.81 -9.14
C CYS A 101 -5.56 5.07 -8.73
N ILE A 102 -4.88 6.22 -8.65
CA ILE A 102 -5.53 7.51 -8.29
C ILE A 102 -6.62 7.86 -9.29
N GLY A 103 -6.32 7.78 -10.60
CA GLY A 103 -7.28 8.06 -11.66
C GLY A 103 -8.47 7.11 -11.64
N SER A 104 -8.24 5.83 -11.36
CA SER A 104 -9.28 4.81 -11.30
C SER A 104 -10.24 5.03 -10.13
N LEU A 105 -9.76 5.50 -8.99
CA LEU A 105 -10.63 5.93 -7.89
C LEU A 105 -11.42 7.18 -8.25
N ALA A 106 -10.80 8.17 -8.89
CA ALA A 106 -11.53 9.35 -9.37
C ALA A 106 -12.65 8.94 -10.34
N GLY A 107 -12.37 8.01 -11.25
CA GLY A 107 -13.37 7.41 -12.14
C GLY A 107 -14.50 6.71 -11.39
N ALA A 108 -14.17 5.86 -10.41
CA ALA A 108 -15.16 5.17 -9.58
C ALA A 108 -16.02 6.15 -8.77
N LEU A 109 -15.43 7.23 -8.23
CA LEU A 109 -16.15 8.29 -7.52
C LEU A 109 -17.10 9.06 -8.45
N ILE A 110 -16.68 9.38 -9.67
CA ILE A 110 -17.53 10.02 -10.68
C ILE A 110 -18.70 9.10 -11.04
N TYR A 111 -18.43 7.81 -11.28
CA TYR A 111 -19.47 6.83 -11.56
C TYR A 111 -20.49 6.76 -10.42
N GLN A 112 -20.01 6.69 -9.18
CA GLN A 112 -20.88 6.68 -8.02
C GLN A 112 -21.69 7.96 -7.90
N TRP A 113 -21.09 9.12 -8.16
CA TRP A 113 -21.79 10.40 -8.18
C TRP A 113 -22.92 10.43 -9.23
N ILE A 114 -22.72 9.80 -10.39
CA ILE A 114 -23.74 9.76 -11.44
C ILE A 114 -24.86 8.77 -11.08
N THR A 115 -24.49 7.58 -10.62
CA THR A 115 -25.44 6.48 -10.39
C THR A 115 -26.11 6.52 -9.03
N GLN A 116 -25.58 7.30 -8.09
CA GLN A 116 -26.04 7.39 -6.70
C GLN A 116 -26.08 6.03 -5.99
N VAL A 117 -25.29 5.05 -6.47
CA VAL A 117 -25.15 3.75 -5.81
C VAL A 117 -24.53 3.96 -4.42
N PRO A 118 -25.17 3.51 -3.33
CA PRO A 118 -24.60 3.64 -2.00
C PRO A 118 -23.35 2.76 -1.85
N ILE A 119 -22.30 3.28 -1.23
CA ILE A 119 -21.16 2.43 -0.85
C ILE A 119 -21.57 1.56 0.33
N VAL A 120 -21.51 0.25 0.13
CA VAL A 120 -21.70 -0.75 1.18
C VAL A 120 -20.35 -0.98 1.87
N GLY A 121 -20.24 -0.57 3.13
CA GLY A 121 -19.03 -0.76 3.91
C GLY A 121 -19.16 -0.16 5.31
N ASN A 122 -18.65 -0.88 6.32
CA ASN A 122 -18.78 -0.48 7.72
C ASN A 122 -17.58 0.34 8.22
N LEU A 123 -16.63 0.63 7.33
CA LEU A 123 -15.41 1.37 7.64
C LEU A 123 -15.29 2.55 6.70
N SER A 124 -15.13 3.75 7.28
CA SER A 124 -14.82 4.95 6.52
C SER A 124 -13.53 4.78 5.72
N ILE A 125 -13.49 5.34 4.51
CA ILE A 125 -12.30 5.36 3.65
C ILE A 125 -11.08 5.95 4.38
N PHE A 126 -11.28 6.96 5.23
CA PHE A 126 -10.20 7.59 5.98
C PHE A 126 -9.60 6.65 7.04
N ILE A 127 -10.44 5.89 7.74
CA ILE A 127 -9.98 4.91 8.72
C ILE A 127 -9.28 3.75 8.00
N GLY A 128 -9.82 3.30 6.87
CA GLY A 128 -9.17 2.29 6.05
C GLY A 128 -7.78 2.71 5.56
N ALA A 129 -7.64 3.95 5.11
CA ALA A 129 -6.35 4.52 4.69
C ALA A 129 -5.35 4.54 5.86
N LEU A 130 -5.79 4.94 7.06
CA LEU A 130 -4.94 4.99 8.25
C LEU A 130 -4.44 3.60 8.66
N ILE A 131 -5.32 2.59 8.66
CA ILE A 131 -4.95 1.20 8.98
C ILE A 131 -3.90 0.69 7.98
N LEU A 132 -4.12 0.95 6.69
CA LEU A 132 -3.21 0.51 5.66
C LEU A 132 -1.85 1.20 5.77
N VAL A 133 -1.84 2.51 5.98
CA VAL A 133 -0.59 3.27 6.26
C VAL A 133 0.13 2.69 7.47
N THR A 134 -0.61 2.34 8.53
CA THR A 134 -0.03 1.70 9.72
C THR A 134 0.64 0.37 9.35
N GLY A 135 -0.02 -0.46 8.54
CA GLY A 135 0.56 -1.70 8.03
C GLY A 135 1.81 -1.47 7.18
N ALA A 136 1.83 -0.44 6.35
CA ALA A 136 2.96 -0.09 5.48
C ALA A 136 4.16 0.49 6.20
N VAL A 137 3.96 1.08 7.38
CA VAL A 137 5.06 1.61 8.20
C VAL A 137 5.55 0.58 9.22
N LEU A 138 4.75 -0.44 9.54
CA LEU A 138 5.13 -1.45 10.54
C LEU A 138 6.49 -2.12 10.28
N PRO A 139 6.85 -2.51 9.03
CA PRO A 139 8.15 -3.13 8.80
C PRO A 139 9.34 -2.27 9.23
N ASP A 140 9.22 -0.95 9.20
CA ASP A 140 10.26 0.01 9.62
C ASP A 140 10.31 0.24 11.13
N TRP A 141 9.39 -0.35 11.90
CA TRP A 141 9.39 -0.18 13.35
C TRP A 141 10.59 -0.84 14.01
N ASP A 142 11.28 -1.78 13.35
CA ASP A 142 12.54 -2.33 13.85
C ASP A 142 13.64 -1.26 13.98
N ILE A 143 13.63 -0.26 13.09
CA ILE A 143 14.55 0.87 13.16
C ILE A 143 14.19 1.78 14.34
N THR A 144 12.93 2.19 14.44
CA THR A 144 12.52 3.18 15.45
C THR A 144 12.42 2.60 16.85
N LEU A 145 11.98 1.35 17.01
CA LEU A 145 11.76 0.73 18.31
C LEU A 145 12.97 -0.06 18.81
N LEU A 146 13.70 -0.71 17.91
CA LEU A 146 14.78 -1.62 18.29
C LEU A 146 16.18 -1.03 17.99
N GLY A 147 16.24 0.18 17.41
CA GLY A 147 17.51 0.83 17.06
C GLY A 147 18.33 0.02 16.05
N ILE A 148 17.70 -0.91 15.33
CA ILE A 148 18.39 -1.78 14.39
C ILE A 148 18.64 -0.97 13.13
N SER A 149 19.89 -0.54 12.92
CA SER A 149 20.32 0.22 11.74
C SER A 149 20.25 -0.56 10.42
N ARG A 150 19.74 -1.81 10.44
CA ARG A 150 19.67 -2.73 9.31
C ARG A 150 18.22 -3.15 9.04
N HIS A 151 17.77 -2.87 7.83
CA HIS A 151 16.36 -2.71 7.47
C HIS A 151 15.62 -4.00 7.14
N ARG A 152 16.17 -5.18 7.40
CA ARG A 152 15.58 -6.47 6.93
C ARG A 152 15.68 -7.53 7.99
N ASN A 153 14.94 -7.32 9.07
CA ASN A 153 14.78 -8.29 10.14
C ASN A 153 13.70 -9.33 9.76
N ILE A 154 13.95 -10.61 10.02
CA ILE A 154 12.98 -11.68 9.79
C ILE A 154 11.65 -11.42 10.51
N ILE A 155 11.63 -10.73 11.64
CA ILE A 155 10.42 -10.48 12.42
C ILE A 155 9.53 -9.45 11.71
N PHE A 156 10.12 -8.37 11.21
CA PHE A 156 9.41 -7.21 10.64
C PHE A 156 9.33 -7.23 9.11
N HIS A 157 10.02 -8.13 8.44
CA HIS A 157 9.98 -8.28 6.98
C HIS A 157 9.51 -9.67 6.51
N SER A 158 8.90 -10.45 7.41
CA SER A 158 8.29 -11.74 7.07
C SER A 158 6.79 -11.76 7.33
N ALA A 159 6.15 -12.87 6.96
CA ALA A 159 4.78 -13.14 7.31
C ALA A 159 4.54 -13.46 8.79
N VAL A 160 5.56 -13.53 9.66
CA VAL A 160 5.40 -13.97 11.06
C VAL A 160 4.48 -13.04 11.87
N LEU A 161 4.85 -11.76 12.00
CA LEU A 161 4.02 -10.76 12.70
C LEU A 161 2.61 -10.66 12.09
N PRO A 162 2.48 -10.51 10.75
CA PRO A 162 1.18 -10.56 10.08
C PRO A 162 0.35 -11.82 10.40
N SER A 163 0.97 -13.00 10.44
CA SER A 163 0.26 -14.25 10.71
C SER A 163 -0.29 -14.33 12.14
N ILE A 164 0.41 -13.75 13.11
CA ILE A 164 -0.08 -13.65 14.50
C ILE A 164 -1.33 -12.76 14.56
N LEU A 165 -1.32 -11.64 13.82
CA LEU A 165 -2.49 -10.76 13.71
C LEU A 165 -3.66 -11.51 13.07
N VAL A 166 -3.44 -12.21 11.96
CA VAL A 166 -4.47 -13.02 11.28
C VAL A 166 -5.03 -14.09 12.19
N LEU A 167 -4.18 -14.82 12.90
CA LEU A 167 -4.62 -15.87 13.83
C LEU A 167 -5.50 -15.28 14.94
N THR A 168 -5.07 -14.17 15.54
CA THR A 168 -5.84 -13.48 16.59
C THR A 168 -7.19 -13.02 16.05
N THR A 169 -7.23 -12.45 14.85
CA THR A 169 -8.48 -12.04 14.18
C THR A 169 -9.40 -13.24 13.94
N VAL A 170 -8.89 -14.34 13.36
CA VAL A 170 -9.70 -15.53 13.07
C VAL A 170 -10.25 -16.15 14.37
N VAL A 171 -9.41 -16.28 15.40
CA VAL A 171 -9.84 -16.81 16.71
C VAL A 171 -10.91 -15.92 17.35
N ASN A 172 -10.70 -14.59 17.36
CA ASN A 172 -11.65 -13.67 17.96
C ASN A 172 -13.00 -13.67 17.22
N VAL A 173 -12.98 -13.64 15.88
CA VAL A 173 -14.22 -13.73 15.09
C VAL A 173 -14.91 -15.08 15.30
N ALA A 174 -14.18 -16.19 15.28
CA ALA A 174 -14.75 -17.52 15.54
C ALA A 174 -15.40 -17.60 16.92
N MET A 175 -14.73 -17.08 17.96
CA MET A 175 -15.28 -17.02 19.32
C MET A 175 -16.57 -16.19 19.37
N ARG A 176 -16.65 -15.04 18.67
CA ARG A 176 -17.89 -14.22 18.62
C ARG A 176 -19.03 -14.91 17.88
N ILE A 177 -18.73 -15.60 16.78
CA ILE A 177 -19.73 -16.37 16.02
C ILE A 177 -20.28 -17.49 16.90
N VAL A 178 -19.42 -18.23 17.61
CA VAL A 178 -19.81 -19.37 18.44
C VAL A 178 -20.50 -18.92 19.75
N SER A 179 -20.14 -17.77 20.31
CA SER A 179 -20.64 -17.29 21.60
C SER A 179 -21.86 -16.37 21.53
N SER A 180 -22.22 -15.83 20.36
CA SER A 180 -23.29 -14.84 20.25
C SER A 180 -24.58 -15.39 19.63
N VAL A 181 -25.70 -15.12 20.30
CA VAL A 181 -27.08 -15.34 19.81
C VAL A 181 -27.60 -14.09 19.06
N THR A 182 -26.81 -12.99 19.01
CA THR A 182 -27.28 -11.65 18.59
C THR A 182 -26.23 -10.68 18.00
N PHE A 183 -24.92 -11.02 17.95
CA PHE A 183 -23.85 -10.10 17.50
C PHE A 183 -23.23 -10.46 16.14
N SER A 184 -24.00 -11.03 15.21
CA SER A 184 -23.51 -11.26 13.84
C SER A 184 -23.16 -9.95 13.11
N VAL A 185 -23.78 -8.83 13.51
CA VAL A 185 -23.52 -7.51 12.94
C VAL A 185 -22.24 -6.92 13.54
N GLY A 186 -21.13 -7.04 12.80
CA GLY A 186 -19.87 -6.36 13.11
C GLY A 186 -18.67 -7.29 13.33
N ALA A 187 -18.87 -8.60 13.51
CA ALA A 187 -17.75 -9.55 13.61
C ALA A 187 -16.89 -9.59 12.32
N SER A 188 -17.50 -9.29 11.17
CA SER A 188 -16.83 -9.23 9.88
C SER A 188 -15.88 -8.04 9.73
N ILE A 189 -16.04 -6.96 10.51
CA ILE A 189 -15.20 -5.76 10.35
C ILE A 189 -13.73 -6.03 10.67
N GLU A 190 -13.45 -6.99 11.56
CA GLU A 190 -12.08 -7.34 11.91
C GLU A 190 -11.34 -8.01 10.76
N TYR A 191 -12.05 -8.80 9.94
CA TYR A 191 -11.49 -9.32 8.69
C TYR A 191 -11.12 -8.19 7.74
N TYR A 192 -11.96 -7.15 7.65
CA TYR A 192 -11.67 -5.98 6.83
C TYR A 192 -10.45 -5.22 7.35
N ILE A 193 -10.40 -4.90 8.65
CA ILE A 193 -9.27 -4.21 9.29
C ILE A 193 -7.96 -5.00 9.09
N ALA A 194 -7.97 -6.29 9.37
CA ALA A 194 -6.80 -7.15 9.19
C ALA A 194 -6.36 -7.19 7.73
N SER A 195 -7.29 -7.33 6.78
CA SER A 195 -6.95 -7.34 5.35
C SER A 195 -6.25 -6.04 4.91
N LEU A 196 -6.76 -4.87 5.30
CA LEU A 196 -6.16 -3.57 4.97
C LEU A 196 -4.76 -3.42 5.55
N PHE A 197 -4.57 -3.88 6.79
CA PHE A 197 -3.26 -3.89 7.43
C PHE A 197 -2.27 -4.77 6.68
N LEU A 198 -2.66 -6.00 6.33
CA LEU A 198 -1.83 -6.95 5.59
C LEU A 198 -1.43 -6.42 4.21
N ILE A 199 -2.35 -5.73 3.53
CA ILE A 199 -2.09 -5.07 2.25
C ILE A 199 -1.02 -4.00 2.43
N GLY A 200 -1.17 -3.14 3.44
CA GLY A 200 -0.17 -2.13 3.78
C GLY A 200 1.20 -2.78 4.00
N TYR A 201 1.24 -3.83 4.80
CA TYR A 201 2.47 -4.56 5.07
C TYR A 201 3.07 -5.19 3.80
N ALA A 202 2.26 -5.85 2.97
CA ALA A 202 2.69 -6.44 1.70
C ALA A 202 3.22 -5.37 0.74
N SER A 203 2.58 -4.19 0.70
CA SER A 203 3.03 -3.05 -0.13
C SER A 203 4.44 -2.61 0.21
N HIS A 204 4.76 -2.57 1.50
CA HIS A 204 6.10 -2.25 1.97
C HIS A 204 7.10 -3.31 1.50
N LEU A 205 6.80 -4.60 1.70
CA LEU A 205 7.70 -5.68 1.27
C LEU A 205 7.93 -5.69 -0.26
N TYR A 206 6.91 -5.33 -1.05
CA TYR A 206 7.06 -5.17 -2.50
C TYR A 206 7.94 -3.98 -2.86
N LEU A 207 7.77 -2.84 -2.17
CA LEU A 207 8.61 -1.66 -2.36
C LEU A 207 10.09 -1.96 -2.09
N ASP A 208 10.34 -2.78 -1.08
CA ASP A 208 11.68 -3.11 -0.62
C ASP A 208 12.50 -3.97 -1.62
N ILE A 209 11.86 -4.41 -2.71
CA ILE A 209 12.52 -5.06 -3.86
C ILE A 209 13.14 -4.04 -4.81
N PHE A 210 12.58 -2.83 -4.88
CA PHE A 210 13.03 -1.83 -5.83
C PHE A 210 14.32 -1.15 -5.32
N PRO A 211 15.30 -0.92 -6.20
CA PRO A 211 16.41 -0.03 -5.88
C PRO A 211 15.83 1.32 -5.49
N SER A 212 16.24 1.87 -4.34
CA SER A 212 15.69 3.14 -3.88
C SER A 212 16.07 4.31 -4.81
N ASP A 213 17.12 4.14 -5.61
CA ASP A 213 17.52 5.01 -6.69
C ASP A 213 16.66 4.88 -7.97
N ALA A 214 15.76 3.92 -8.03
CA ALA A 214 14.74 3.77 -9.06
C ALA A 214 13.32 4.06 -8.54
N SER A 215 13.20 4.56 -7.29
CA SER A 215 11.92 4.85 -6.65
C SER A 215 11.17 5.92 -7.45
N PRO A 216 10.00 5.61 -8.01
CA PRO A 216 9.14 6.56 -8.73
C PRO A 216 8.68 7.72 -7.82
N LEU A 217 8.80 7.53 -6.50
CA LEU A 217 8.39 8.50 -5.50
C LEU A 217 9.52 9.44 -5.09
N GLU A 218 10.80 9.11 -5.37
CA GLU A 218 11.86 10.13 -5.34
C GLU A 218 11.60 11.20 -6.42
N ILE A 219 11.05 10.81 -7.57
CA ILE A 219 10.67 11.73 -8.65
C ILE A 219 9.55 12.67 -8.17
N ILE A 220 8.49 12.14 -7.54
CA ILE A 220 7.39 12.95 -7.00
C ILE A 220 7.86 13.83 -5.82
N TRP A 221 8.63 13.25 -4.88
CA TRP A 221 9.15 13.93 -3.69
C TRP A 221 10.07 15.09 -4.06
N ARG A 222 11.04 14.87 -4.95
CA ARG A 222 11.93 15.95 -5.35
C ARG A 222 11.32 16.93 -6.34
N ALA A 223 10.28 16.54 -7.08
CA ALA A 223 9.46 17.50 -7.82
C ALA A 223 8.75 18.50 -6.87
N SER A 224 8.46 18.08 -5.63
CA SER A 224 7.96 18.98 -4.58
C SER A 224 9.06 19.68 -3.75
N ASN A 225 10.22 19.03 -3.53
CA ASN A 225 11.38 19.62 -2.83
C ASN A 225 12.72 19.14 -3.43
N PRO A 226 13.38 19.92 -4.30
CA PRO A 226 14.59 19.50 -5.02
C PRO A 226 15.80 19.18 -4.14
N HIS A 227 15.86 19.71 -2.92
CA HIS A 227 17.02 19.64 -2.05
C HIS A 227 17.13 18.33 -1.25
N ASP A 228 16.05 17.55 -1.15
CA ASP A 228 16.03 16.34 -0.33
C ASP A 228 16.55 15.13 -1.12
N ASN A 229 17.53 14.41 -0.57
CA ASN A 229 18.02 13.17 -1.17
C ASN A 229 17.17 11.97 -0.76
N ALA A 230 16.62 11.22 -1.72
CA ALA A 230 16.04 9.92 -1.37
C ALA A 230 17.17 8.93 -1.05
N PRO A 231 17.03 8.12 0.01
CA PRO A 231 18.12 7.28 0.48
C PRO A 231 18.40 6.16 -0.53
N THR A 232 19.51 6.25 -1.25
CA THR A 232 19.98 5.28 -2.25
C THR A 232 20.59 4.02 -1.61
N GLY A 233 20.23 2.83 -2.10
CA GLY A 233 20.91 1.57 -1.82
C GLY A 233 20.02 0.41 -1.40
N ILE A 234 20.35 -0.79 -1.87
CA ILE A 234 19.94 -2.05 -1.26
C ILE A 234 20.49 -2.04 0.18
N LYS A 235 19.59 -1.83 1.15
CA LYS A 235 19.97 -1.71 2.55
C LYS A 235 20.58 -3.01 3.07
N PRO A 236 21.60 -2.94 3.94
CA PRO A 236 22.29 -4.12 4.45
C PRO A 236 21.30 -5.06 5.16
N LEU A 237 21.44 -6.35 4.88
CA LEU A 237 20.64 -7.41 5.49
C LEU A 237 20.92 -7.50 7.00
N GLY A 238 19.88 -7.80 7.78
CA GLY A 238 19.96 -8.02 9.23
C GLY A 238 20.79 -9.25 9.62
N PRO A 239 20.90 -9.55 10.94
CA PRO A 239 21.74 -10.63 11.46
C PRO A 239 21.33 -12.02 10.97
N ILE A 240 20.07 -12.21 10.59
CA ILE A 240 19.57 -13.45 9.95
C ILE A 240 19.77 -13.28 8.43
N LYS A 241 20.90 -13.82 7.95
CA LYS A 241 21.36 -13.62 6.57
C LYS A 241 20.55 -14.43 5.57
N ILE A 242 19.48 -13.84 5.05
CA ILE A 242 18.98 -14.24 3.73
C ILE A 242 19.98 -13.72 2.72
N THR A 243 20.57 -14.59 1.91
CA THR A 243 21.59 -14.16 0.94
C THR A 243 21.02 -13.11 -0.01
N LYS A 244 21.84 -12.15 -0.49
CA LYS A 244 21.38 -11.12 -1.44
C LYS A 244 20.68 -11.73 -2.66
N LYS A 245 21.11 -12.92 -3.10
CA LYS A 245 20.51 -13.70 -4.18
C LYS A 245 19.08 -14.15 -3.87
N ASN A 246 18.79 -14.48 -2.62
CA ASN A 246 17.50 -15.02 -2.19
C ASN A 246 16.57 -13.96 -1.56
N ALA A 247 17.10 -12.79 -1.18
CA ALA A 247 16.36 -11.72 -0.51
C ALA A 247 15.15 -11.24 -1.32
N ARG A 248 15.31 -11.09 -2.64
CA ARG A 248 14.20 -10.70 -3.53
C ARG A 248 13.08 -11.73 -3.54
N GLY A 249 13.42 -13.00 -3.75
CA GLY A 249 12.44 -14.09 -3.77
C GLY A 249 11.74 -14.25 -2.42
N TRP A 250 12.47 -14.05 -1.32
CA TRP A 250 11.90 -14.08 0.02
C TRP A 250 10.92 -12.91 0.27
N LEU A 251 11.29 -11.67 -0.06
CA LEU A 251 10.39 -10.51 0.08
C LEU A 251 9.14 -10.68 -0.79
N VAL A 252 9.30 -11.02 -2.07
CA VAL A 252 8.19 -11.29 -2.98
C VAL A 252 7.30 -12.41 -2.44
N GLY A 253 7.89 -13.51 -2.00
CA GLY A 253 7.15 -14.66 -1.48
C GLY A 253 6.31 -14.30 -0.26
N ASN A 254 6.90 -13.61 0.73
CA ASN A 254 6.16 -13.13 1.90
C ASN A 254 5.06 -12.14 1.48
N ALA A 255 5.38 -11.13 0.67
CA ALA A 255 4.40 -10.15 0.20
C ALA A 255 3.21 -10.80 -0.54
N THR A 256 3.50 -11.80 -1.39
CA THR A 256 2.48 -12.53 -2.15
C THR A 256 1.58 -13.35 -1.23
N ILE A 257 2.15 -14.06 -0.25
CA ILE A 257 1.38 -14.81 0.75
C ILE A 257 0.46 -13.87 1.53
N LEU A 258 1.00 -12.73 2.00
CA LEU A 258 0.20 -11.74 2.74
C LEU A 258 -0.93 -11.16 1.89
N LEU A 259 -0.68 -10.91 0.60
CA LEU A 259 -1.72 -10.45 -0.32
C LEU A 259 -2.82 -11.49 -0.50
N ILE A 260 -2.47 -12.77 -0.69
CA ILE A 260 -3.45 -13.86 -0.80
C ILE A 260 -4.30 -13.97 0.46
N VAL A 261 -3.67 -13.92 1.64
CA VAL A 261 -4.38 -13.95 2.92
C VAL A 261 -5.28 -12.73 3.07
N ALA A 262 -4.81 -11.54 2.70
CA ALA A 262 -5.63 -10.33 2.74
C ALA A 262 -6.86 -10.43 1.85
N ILE A 263 -6.72 -10.95 0.62
CA ILE A 263 -7.84 -11.19 -0.30
C ILE A 263 -8.83 -12.19 0.31
N ALA A 264 -8.34 -13.28 0.91
CA ALA A 264 -9.20 -14.26 1.56
C ALA A 264 -9.99 -13.65 2.73
N LEU A 265 -9.34 -12.84 3.58
CA LEU A 265 -10.01 -12.11 4.67
C LEU A 265 -11.04 -11.10 4.12
N MET A 266 -10.72 -10.41 3.03
CA MET A 266 -11.66 -9.49 2.37
C MET A 266 -12.87 -10.24 1.80
N ALA A 267 -12.67 -11.42 1.21
CA ALA A 267 -13.76 -12.27 0.75
C ALA A 267 -14.64 -12.75 1.91
N LEU A 268 -14.03 -13.14 3.05
CA LEU A 268 -14.77 -13.46 4.27
C LEU A 268 -15.52 -12.25 4.83
N TYR A 269 -14.96 -11.04 4.76
CA TYR A 269 -15.66 -9.82 5.12
C TYR A 269 -16.93 -9.65 4.28
N PHE A 270 -16.80 -9.69 2.94
CA PHE A 270 -17.94 -9.52 2.02
C PHE A 270 -18.99 -10.62 2.16
N TYR A 271 -18.58 -11.87 2.38
CA TYR A 271 -19.50 -12.99 2.62
C TYR A 271 -20.35 -12.78 3.89
N ASN A 272 -19.78 -12.14 4.91
CA ASN A 272 -20.45 -11.88 6.18
C ASN A 272 -21.07 -10.48 6.27
N LEU A 273 -21.14 -9.72 5.17
CA LEU A 273 -21.95 -8.51 5.14
C LEU A 273 -23.43 -8.89 5.08
N PRO A 274 -24.30 -8.22 5.86
CA PRO A 274 -25.72 -8.45 5.75
C PRO A 274 -26.17 -8.12 4.31
N VAL A 275 -26.65 -9.13 3.60
CA VAL A 275 -27.32 -8.93 2.30
C VAL A 275 -28.63 -8.19 2.62
N PRO A 276 -28.94 -7.07 1.96
CA PRO A 276 -30.26 -6.46 2.08
C PRO A 276 -31.30 -7.52 1.73
N ASN A 277 -32.22 -7.84 2.64
CA ASN A 277 -33.37 -8.66 2.27
C ASN A 277 -34.15 -7.88 1.18
N PRO A 278 -34.42 -8.50 0.01
CA PRO A 278 -35.23 -7.87 -1.02
C PRO A 278 -36.66 -7.59 -0.54
#